data_AF-A0A916ZIR4-F1
#
_entry.id   AF-A0A916ZIR4-F1
#
_cell.length_a   1.000
_cell.length_b   1.000
_cell.length_c   1.000
_cell.angle_alpha   90.00
_cell.angle_beta   90.00
_cell.angle_gamma   90.00
#
_symmetry.space_group_name_H-M   'P 1'
#
loop_
_entity.id
_entity.type
_entity.pdbx_description
1 polymer ?
#
loop_
_entity_poly.entity_id
_entity_poly.type
_entity_poly.pdbx_seq_one_letter_code
_entity_poly.pdbx_strand_id
1 'polypeptide(L)' 'MVGVSELAPDGDGTLYRTGARHWTEKARDEHKAMGFEDGWRTMADQLAAVAEGLK' A
#
# COMPACT_ATOMS: atom_id res chain seq x y z
N MET A 1 -11.13 1.88 10.18
CA MET A 1 -10.68 1.65 8.79
C MET A 1 -10.16 0.24 8.66
N VAL A 2 -10.20 -0.34 7.46
CA VAL A 2 -9.65 -1.66 7.16
C VAL A 2 -8.68 -1.52 6.00
N GLY A 3 -7.44 -1.96 6.20
CA GLY A 3 -6.45 -2.11 5.12
C GLY A 3 -6.67 -3.43 4.39
N VAL A 4 -6.54 -3.41 3.08
CA VAL A 4 -6.62 -4.61 2.22
C VAL A 4 -5.35 -4.64 1.39
N SER A 5 -4.75 -5.82 1.29
CA SER A 5 -3.59 -6.09 0.44
C SER A 5 -3.84 -7.37 -0.35
N GLU A 6 -3.55 -7.32 -1.64
CA GLU A 6 -3.64 -8.42 -2.57
C GLU A 6 -2.28 -8.58 -3.24
N LEU A 7 -1.81 -9.83 -3.32
CA LEU A 7 -0.61 -10.21 -4.04
C LEU A 7 -1.04 -11.16 -5.16
N ALA A 8 -0.60 -10.88 -6.38
CA ALA A 8 -0.86 -11.73 -7.53
C ALA A 8 0.43 -11.94 -8.34
N PRO A 9 0.58 -13.10 -9.02
CA PRO A 9 1.69 -13.30 -9.94
C PRO A 9 1.69 -12.23 -11.05
N ASP A 10 2.86 -11.72 -11.40
CA ASP A 10 3.06 -10.77 -12.50
C ASP A 10 4.39 -11.03 -13.22
N GLY A 11 4.38 -11.95 -14.19
CA GLY A 11 5.58 -12.43 -14.85
C GLY A 11 6.58 -13.03 -13.85
N ASP A 12 7.82 -12.52 -13.86
CA ASP A 12 8.87 -12.90 -12.91
C ASP A 12 8.76 -12.15 -11.56
N GLY A 13 7.74 -11.31 -11.39
CA GLY A 13 7.52 -10.48 -10.20
C GLY A 13 6.18 -10.75 -9.52
N THR A 14 5.76 -9.81 -8.67
CA THR A 14 4.49 -9.85 -7.93
C THR A 14 3.79 -8.51 -8.02
N LEU A 15 2.55 -8.51 -8.50
CA LEU A 15 1.69 -7.34 -8.44
C LEU A 15 1.18 -7.18 -7.00
N TYR A 16 1.67 -6.15 -6.32
CA TYR A 16 1.15 -5.72 -5.03
C TYR A 16 0.07 -4.65 -5.21
N ARG A 17 -1.17 -4.98 -4.85
CA ARG A 17 -2.28 -4.03 -4.80
C ARG A 17 -2.72 -3.84 -3.37
N THR A 18 -3.08 -2.61 -3.04
CA THR A 18 -3.49 -2.26 -1.68
C THR A 18 -4.52 -1.14 -1.68
N GLY A 19 -5.26 -1.04 -0.58
CA GLY A 19 -6.20 0.04 -0.35
C GLY A 19 -6.63 0.11 1.11
N ALA A 20 -7.24 1.24 1.46
CA ALA A 20 -7.85 1.44 2.77
C ALA A 20 -9.33 1.75 2.60
N ARG A 21 -10.19 1.08 3.38
CA ARG A 21 -11.61 1.41 3.51
C ARG A 21 -11.84 2.14 4.81
N HIS A 22 -12.36 3.35 4.73
CA HIS A 22 -12.73 4.17 5.88
C HIS A 22 -14.23 4.09 6.13
N TRP A 23 -14.64 4.31 7.38
CA TRP A 23 -16.06 4.24 7.77
C TRP A 23 -16.84 5.49 7.37
N THR A 24 -16.15 6.60 7.15
CA THR A 24 -16.73 7.86 6.70
C THR A 24 -15.83 8.51 5.65
N GLU A 25 -16.43 9.36 4.81
CA GLU A 25 -15.72 10.17 3.83
C GLU A 25 -14.73 11.13 4.52
N LYS A 26 -15.17 11.79 5.60
CA LYS A 26 -14.30 12.66 6.43
C LYS A 26 -13.02 11.94 6.87
N ALA A 27 -13.13 10.72 7.41
CA ALA A 27 -11.97 9.96 7.85
C ALA A 27 -11.06 9.53 6.68
N ARG A 28 -11.64 9.27 5.49
CA ARG A 28 -10.87 9.01 4.27
C ARG A 28 -10.09 10.25 3.84
N ASP A 29 -10.73 11.42 3.87
CA ASP A 29 -10.12 12.68 3.40
C ASP A 29 -9.05 13.17 4.37
N GLU A 30 -9.26 13.05 5.68
CA GLU A 30 -8.24 13.31 6.69
C GLU A 30 -7.01 12.42 6.47
N HIS A 31 -7.22 11.11 6.28
CA HIS A 31 -6.12 10.19 6.02
C HIS A 31 -5.39 10.49 4.72
N LYS A 32 -6.13 10.88 3.67
CA LYS A 32 -5.53 11.33 2.41
C LYS A 32 -4.69 12.59 2.62
N ALA A 33 -5.19 13.58 3.35
CA ALA A 33 -4.50 14.84 3.64
C ALA A 33 -3.23 14.64 4.48
N MET A 34 -3.15 13.55 5.26
CA MET A 34 -1.93 13.14 5.97
C MET A 34 -0.83 12.58 5.05
N GLY A 35 -1.10 12.39 3.74
CA GLY A 35 -0.13 11.84 2.79
C GLY A 35 -0.22 10.33 2.62
N PHE A 36 -1.44 9.77 2.64
CA PHE A 36 -1.67 8.33 2.50
C PHE A 36 -0.95 7.75 1.28
N GLU A 37 -1.11 8.33 0.10
CA GLU A 37 -0.53 7.79 -1.13
C GLU A 37 1.01 7.75 -1.10
N ASP A 38 1.65 8.82 -0.61
CA ASP A 38 3.11 8.93 -0.54
C ASP A 38 3.70 8.00 0.54
N GLY A 39 3.05 7.95 1.71
CA GLY A 39 3.43 7.04 2.77
C GLY A 39 3.28 5.58 2.36
N TRP A 40 2.20 5.25 1.64
CA TRP A 40 1.98 3.89 1.17
C TRP A 40 2.95 3.50 0.05
N ARG A 41 3.31 4.42 -0.84
CA ARG A 41 4.37 4.19 -1.82
C ARG A 41 5.70 3.89 -1.14
N THR A 42 6.07 4.68 -0.12
CA THR A 42 7.29 4.44 0.67
C THR A 42 7.30 3.05 1.30
N MET A 43 6.17 2.60 1.86
CA MET A 43 6.05 1.25 2.42
C MET A 43 6.16 0.17 1.34
N ALA A 44 5.55 0.37 0.18
CA ALA A 44 5.63 -0.56 -0.95
C ALA A 44 7.07 -0.72 -1.45
N ASP A 45 7.82 0.38 -1.54
CA ASP A 45 9.24 0.37 -1.92
C ASP A 45 10.06 -0.41 -0.88
N GLN A 46 9.84 -0.18 0.42
CA GLN A 46 10.49 -0.94 1.50
C GLN A 46 10.15 -2.43 1.47
N LEU A 47 8.89 -2.77 1.16
CA LEU A 47 8.43 -4.15 1.04
C LEU A 47 9.10 -4.86 -0.14
N ALA A 48 9.13 -4.22 -1.31
CA ALA A 48 9.80 -4.74 -2.50
C ALA A 48 11.27 -5.01 -2.20
N ALA A 49 11.92 -4.07 -1.53
CA ALA A 49 13.30 -4.18 -1.14
C ALA A 49 13.53 -5.41 -0.23
N VAL A 50 12.70 -5.64 0.80
CA VAL A 50 12.80 -6.86 1.64
C VAL A 50 12.57 -8.14 0.83
N ALA A 51 11.57 -8.14 -0.06
CA ALA A 51 11.20 -9.31 -0.87
C ALA A 51 12.25 -9.69 -1.92
N GLU A 52 12.88 -8.69 -2.53
CA GLU A 52 14.02 -8.85 -3.45
C GLU A 52 15.30 -9.25 -2.71
N GLY A 53 15.20 -9.44 -1.40
CA GLY A 53 16.29 -9.85 -0.54
C GLY A 53 17.33 -8.76 -0.44
N LEU A 54 16.87 -7.50 -0.23
CA LEU A 54 17.68 -6.33 0.08
C LEU A 54 19.05 -6.74 0.60
N LYS A 55 20.09 -6.38 -0.17
CA LYS A 55 21.50 -6.48 0.23
C LYS A 55 21.84 -5.47 1.30
#